data_AF-A0A1I1D6A5-F1
#
_entry.id   AF-A0A1I1D6A5-F1
#
_cell.length_a   1.000
_cell.length_b   1.000
_cell.length_c   1.000
_cell.angle_alpha   90.00
_cell.angle_beta   90.00
_cell.angle_gamma   90.00
#
_symmetry.space_group_name_H-M   'P 1'
#
loop_
_entity.id
_entity.type
_entity.pdbx_description
1 polymer ?
#
loop_
_entity_poly.entity_id
_entity_poly.type
_entity_poly.pdbx_seq_one_letter_code
_entity_poly.pdbx_strand_id
1 'polypeptide(L)' 'MNVGKEKIIKIGQSKDTNTMEKHRNDMSRTSAVPELFEIYYYAEISNYKNLEKEIQKYLYAYRVNKKREFFQIDTEKARK' A
#
# COMPACT_ATOMS: atom_id res chain seq x y z
N MET A 1 23.84 -14.09 -1.69
CA MET A 1 23.53 -12.75 -2.23
C MET A 1 22.11 -12.42 -1.79
N ASN A 2 21.93 -11.51 -0.83
CA ASN A 2 20.61 -11.04 -0.43
C ASN A 2 20.07 -10.20 -1.58
N VAL A 3 19.13 -10.76 -2.35
CA VAL A 3 18.36 -10.01 -3.35
C VAL A 3 17.64 -8.92 -2.55
N GLY A 4 18.09 -7.68 -2.72
CA GLY A 4 17.70 -6.55 -1.89
C GLY A 4 16.18 -6.45 -1.81
N LYS A 5 15.66 -6.02 -0.66
CA LYS A 5 14.26 -5.61 -0.47
C LYS A 5 13.91 -4.62 -1.59
N GLU A 6 13.41 -5.12 -2.71
CA GLU A 6 12.83 -4.28 -3.76
C GLU A 6 11.74 -3.48 -3.05
N LYS A 7 11.75 -2.15 -3.22
CA LYS A 7 10.81 -1.24 -2.57
C LYS A 7 9.41 -1.50 -3.15
N ILE A 8 8.75 -2.52 -2.60
CA ILE A 8 7.41 -2.93 -2.95
C ILE A 8 6.49 -2.20 -1.98
N ILE A 9 5.68 -1.31 -2.53
CA ILE A 9 4.67 -0.57 -1.79
C ILE A 9 3.32 -1.27 -1.98
N LYS A 10 2.58 -1.40 -0.88
CA LYS A 10 1.17 -1.74 -0.89
C LYS A 10 0.35 -0.52 -0.50
N ILE A 11 -0.70 -0.24 -1.25
CA ILE A 11 -1.73 0.73 -0.88
C ILE A 11 -2.98 -0.02 -0.43
N GLY A 12 -3.80 0.66 0.35
CA GLY A 12 -5.09 0.17 0.78
C GLY A 12 -5.82 1.22 1.60
N GLN A 13 -7.11 0.98 1.80
CA GLN A 13 -7.99 1.82 2.58
C GLN A 13 -8.78 0.99 3.59
N SER A 14 -9.19 1.64 4.68
CA SER A 14 -10.13 1.06 5.64
C SER A 14 -11.35 1.95 5.79
N LYS A 15 -12.52 1.32 5.97
CA LYS A 15 -13.74 2.00 6.46
C LYS A 15 -13.70 2.19 7.96
N ASP A 16 -12.99 1.32 8.66
CA ASP A 16 -12.92 1.36 10.11
C ASP A 16 -11.98 2.48 10.52
N THR A 17 -12.49 3.42 11.30
CA THR A 17 -11.74 4.48 12.00
C THR A 17 -10.86 3.94 13.13
N ASN A 18 -10.69 2.62 13.22
CA ASN A 18 -9.79 2.03 14.19
C ASN A 18 -8.35 2.43 13.86
N THR A 19 -7.56 2.58 14.92
CA THR A 19 -6.16 2.98 14.90
C THR A 19 -5.38 2.40 13.71
N MET A 20 -4.55 3.24 13.10
CA MET A 20 -3.59 2.92 12.03
C MET A 20 -2.92 1.53 12.16
N GLU A 21 -2.56 1.10 13.37
CA GLU A 21 -1.94 -0.20 13.65
C GLU A 21 -2.84 -1.41 13.33
N LYS A 22 -4.15 -1.30 13.59
CA LYS A 22 -5.11 -2.36 13.27
C LYS A 22 -5.22 -2.53 11.77
N HIS A 23 -5.30 -1.41 11.05
CA HIS A 23 -5.34 -1.44 9.59
C HIS A 23 -4.08 -2.05 8.98
N ARG A 24 -2.90 -1.70 9.49
CA ARG A 24 -1.62 -2.33 9.12
C ARG A 24 -1.68 -3.85 9.31
N ASN A 25 -2.14 -4.30 10.48
CA ASN A 25 -2.24 -5.74 10.77
C ASN A 25 -3.21 -6.47 9.84
N ASP A 26 -4.36 -5.87 9.51
CA ASP A 26 -5.34 -6.46 8.59
C ASP A 26 -4.80 -6.53 7.15
N MET A 27 -4.09 -5.49 6.70
CA MET A 27 -3.41 -5.50 5.41
C MET A 27 -2.29 -6.54 5.37
N SER A 28 -1.48 -6.64 6.42
CA SER A 28 -0.42 -7.65 6.52
C SER A 28 -0.99 -9.07 6.51
N ARG A 29 -2.06 -9.36 7.26
CA ARG A 29 -2.73 -10.68 7.29
C ARG A 29 -3.18 -11.14 5.90
N THR A 30 -3.74 -10.24 5.10
CA THR A 30 -4.23 -10.55 3.75
C THR A 30 -3.13 -10.53 2.68
N SER A 31 -1.93 -10.08 3.02
CA SER A 31 -0.86 -9.85 2.06
C SER A 31 -0.07 -11.08 1.64
N ALA A 32 -0.30 -12.26 2.24
CA ALA A 32 0.51 -13.47 1.99
C ALA A 32 2.05 -13.23 2.13
N VAL A 33 2.45 -12.09 2.70
CA VAL A 33 3.82 -11.75 3.03
C VAL A 33 3.97 -11.97 4.54
N PRO A 34 4.95 -12.77 4.98
CA PRO A 34 5.12 -13.09 6.40
C PRO A 34 5.65 -11.92 7.23
N GLU A 35 6.33 -10.94 6.61
CA GLU A 35 6.82 -9.73 7.27
C GLU A 35 5.73 -8.66 7.35
N LEU A 36 5.64 -7.96 8.49
CA LEU A 36 4.72 -6.83 8.64
C LEU A 36 5.20 -5.66 7.78
N PHE A 37 4.28 -4.99 7.07
CA PHE A 37 4.63 -3.77 6.34
C PHE A 37 5.00 -2.67 7.32
N GLU A 38 5.92 -1.79 6.95
CA GLU A 38 6.09 -0.51 7.63
C GLU A 38 5.09 0.51 7.07
N ILE A 39 4.54 1.36 7.93
CA ILE A 39 3.60 2.39 7.50
C ILE A 39 4.42 3.61 7.09
N TYR A 40 4.50 3.83 5.78
CA TYR A 40 5.20 4.98 5.22
C TYR A 40 4.33 6.25 5.19
N TYR A 41 3.02 6.11 4.95
CA TYR A 41 2.08 7.22 4.88
C TYR A 41 0.68 6.77 5.30
N TYR A 42 -0.05 7.65 6.00
CA TYR A 42 -1.43 7.46 6.41
C TYR A 42 -2.17 8.81 6.38
N ALA A 43 -3.42 8.80 5.91
CA ALA A 43 -4.28 9.98 5.89
C ALA A 43 -5.75 9.58 6.04
N GLU A 44 -6.51 10.40 6.77
CA GLU A 44 -7.97 10.29 6.89
C GLU A 44 -8.63 11.18 5.83
N ILE A 45 -9.44 10.56 4.96
CA ILE A 45 -9.99 11.24 3.79
C ILE A 45 -11.45 10.86 3.61
N SER A 46 -12.33 11.85 3.50
CA SER A 46 -13.77 11.62 3.39
C SER A 46 -14.16 10.82 2.13
N ASN A 47 -13.47 11.05 1.01
CA ASN A 47 -13.69 10.35 -0.25
C ASN A 47 -12.55 9.38 -0.61
N TYR A 48 -12.10 8.62 0.39
CA TYR A 48 -10.98 7.68 0.27
C TYR A 48 -11.14 6.68 -0.89
N LYS A 49 -12.37 6.23 -1.21
CA LYS A 49 -12.64 5.30 -2.32
C LYS A 49 -12.27 5.85 -3.70
N ASN A 50 -12.59 7.11 -3.96
CA ASN A 50 -12.27 7.71 -5.26
C ASN A 50 -10.77 7.98 -5.35
N LEU A 51 -10.18 8.46 -4.25
CA LEU A 51 -8.75 8.70 -4.18
C LEU A 51 -7.94 7.42 -4.40
N GLU A 52 -8.31 6.30 -3.77
CA GLU A 52 -7.61 5.02 -3.97
C GLU A 52 -7.63 4.59 -5.45
N LYS A 53 -8.76 4.78 -6.15
CA LYS A 53 -8.85 4.48 -7.59
C LYS A 53 -7.92 5.37 -8.41
N GLU A 54 -7.82 6.65 -8.08
CA GLU A 54 -6.92 7.57 -8.77
C GLU A 54 -5.45 7.21 -8.51
N ILE A 55 -5.09 6.91 -7.26
CA ILE A 55 -3.75 6.44 -6.89
C ILE A 55 -3.42 5.12 -7.60
N GLN A 56 -4.33 4.14 -7.60
CA GLN A 56 -4.16 2.88 -8.32
C GLN A 56 -3.97 3.09 -9.83
N LYS A 57 -4.70 4.04 -10.44
CA LYS A 57 -4.56 4.39 -11.85
C LYS A 57 -3.21 5.03 -12.14
N TYR A 58 -2.79 5.97 -11.30
CA TYR A 58 -1.48 6.63 -11.40
C TYR A 58 -0.33 5.63 -11.24
N LEU A 59 -0.44 4.72 -10.27
CA LEU A 59 0.58 3.71 -10.00
C LEU A 59 0.49 2.47 -10.90
N TYR A 60 -0.50 2.37 -11.79
CA TYR A 60 -0.76 1.17 -12.60
C TYR A 60 0.49 0.70 -13.38
N ALA A 61 1.28 1.64 -13.91
CA ALA A 61 2.51 1.36 -14.63
C ALA A 61 3.59 0.65 -13.78
N TYR A 62 3.54 0.80 -12.45
CA TYR A 62 4.48 0.23 -11.50
C TYR A 62 3.98 -1.07 -10.85
N ARG A 63 2.83 -1.58 -11.29
CA ARG A 63 2.17 -2.72 -10.64
C ARG A 63 2.91 -4.03 -10.92
N VAL A 64 3.31 -4.72 -9.86
CA VAL A 64 4.05 -6.00 -9.92
C VAL A 64 3.12 -7.18 -10.23
N ASN A 65 1.85 -7.10 -9.81
CA ASN A 65 0.88 -8.17 -9.98
C ASN A 65 -0.51 -7.63 -10.32
N LYS A 66 -1.11 -8.08 -11.43
CA LYS A 66 -2.44 -7.63 -11.87
C LYS A 66 -3.57 -7.95 -10.88
N LYS A 67 -3.40 -8.98 -10.03
CA LYS A 67 -4.40 -9.42 -9.04
C LYS A 67 -4.22 -8.78 -7.66
N ARG A 68 -3.11 -8.08 -7.41
CA ARG A 68 -2.76 -7.55 -6.08
C ARG A 68 -2.29 -6.10 -6.18
N GLU A 69 -2.43 -5.33 -5.11
CA GLU A 69 -2.07 -3.91 -5.09
C GLU A 69 -0.61 -3.73 -4.63
N PHE A 70 0.31 -4.39 -5.32
CA PHE A 70 1.73 -4.25 -5.09
C PHE A 70 2.37 -3.45 -6.22
N PHE A 71 3.13 -2.43 -5.85
CA PHE A 71 3.75 -1.50 -6.78
C PHE A 71 5.24 -1.42 -6.48
N GLN A 72 6.07 -1.55 -7.51
CA GLN A 72 7.51 -1.40 -7.42
C GLN A 72 7.87 0.04 -7.77
N ILE A 73 7.88 0.89 -6.74
CA ILE A 73 8.18 2.31 -6.86
C ILE A 73 8.93 2.77 -5.62
N ASP A 74 9.82 3.74 -5.83
CA ASP A 74 10.50 4.38 -4.71
C ASP A 74 9.51 5.15 -3.81
N THR A 75 9.65 5.01 -2.50
CA THR A 75 8.80 5.64 -1.48
C THR A 75 8.82 7.17 -1.56
N GLU A 76 9.94 7.78 -1.97
CA GLU A 76 10.02 9.23 -2.17
C GLU A 76 9.22 9.67 -3.40
N LYS A 77 9.23 8.86 -4.46
CA LYS A 77 8.45 9.13 -5.68
C LYS A 77 6.95 8.91 -5.48
N ALA A 78 6.56 8.05 -4.53
CA ALA A 78 5.17 7.79 -4.18
C ALA A 78 4.52 8.89 -3.30
N ARG A 79 5.31 9.84 -2.77
CA ARG A 79 4.83 10.89 -1.85
C ARG A 79 4.31 12.17 -2.55
N LYS A 80 4.56 12.32 -3.85
CA LYS A 80 4.08 13.48 -4.64
C LYS A 80 2.58 13.44 -4.83
#